data_AF-A0A1H6H9H8-F1
#
_entry.id   AF-A0A1H6H9H8-F1
#
_cell.length_a   1.000
_cell.length_b   1.000
_cell.length_c   1.000
_cell.angle_alpha   90.00
_cell.angle_beta   90.00
_cell.angle_gamma   90.00
#
_symmetry.space_group_name_H-M   'P 1'
#
loop_
_entity.id
_entity.type
_entity.pdbx_description
1 polymer ?
#
loop_
_entity_poly.entity_id
_entity_poly.type
_entity_poly.pdbx_seq_one_letter_code
_entity_poly.pdbx_strand_id
1 'polypeptide(L)' 'MKKNTIRVFVINVMILSLTAYILGLTDSAFTQVYPSENRFSYLISSVKYFVLWVLPYWWPIITVGAVLLTFLYAVIRKN' A
#
# COMPACT_ATOMS: atom_id res chain seq x y z
N MET A 1 -9.43 1.50 -24.81
CA MET A 1 -8.27 0.77 -24.25
C MET A 1 -7.66 1.45 -23.02
N LYS A 2 -7.35 2.76 -23.05
CA LYS A 2 -6.76 3.50 -21.90
C LYS A 2 -7.55 3.38 -20.57
N LYS A 3 -8.89 3.40 -20.60
CA LYS A 3 -9.73 3.28 -19.39
C LYS A 3 -9.50 1.98 -18.61
N ASN A 4 -9.27 0.84 -19.28
CA ASN A 4 -9.02 -0.42 -18.60
C ASN A 4 -7.63 -0.48 -17.98
N THR A 5 -6.61 0.04 -18.66
CA THR A 5 -5.23 0.07 -18.13
C THR A 5 -5.12 0.98 -16.91
N ILE A 6 -5.78 2.16 -16.93
CA ILE A 6 -5.83 3.05 -15.77
C ILE A 6 -6.56 2.38 -14.60
N ARG A 7 -7.66 1.67 -14.85
CA ARG A 7 -8.36 0.91 -13.80
C ARG A 7 -7.47 -0.17 -13.18
N VAL A 8 -6.71 -0.90 -14.00
CA VAL A 8 -5.75 -1.91 -13.51
C VAL A 8 -4.63 -1.28 -12.69
N PHE A 9 -4.11 -0.12 -13.12
CA PHE A 9 -3.12 0.63 -12.35
C PHE A 9 -3.66 1.02 -10.96
N VAL A 10 -4.86 1.60 -10.90
CA VAL A 10 -5.49 1.99 -9.62
C VAL A 10 -5.69 0.77 -8.72
N ILE A 11 -6.14 -0.37 -9.26
CA ILE A 11 -6.28 -1.61 -8.50
C ILE A 11 -4.92 -2.09 -7.96
N ASN A 12 -3.86 -2.06 -8.78
CA ASN A 12 -2.52 -2.43 -8.34
C ASN A 12 -2.01 -1.52 -7.22
N VAL A 13 -2.22 -0.20 -7.31
CA VAL A 13 -1.88 0.75 -6.24
C VAL A 13 -2.64 0.42 -4.96
N MET A 14 -3.95 0.14 -5.05
CA MET A 14 -4.77 -0.21 -3.89
C MET A 14 -4.31 -1.50 -3.21
N ILE A 15 -4.03 -2.54 -4.00
CA ILE A 15 -3.54 -3.83 -3.48
C ILE A 15 -2.19 -3.65 -2.80
N LEU A 16 -1.23 -3.00 -3.46
CA LEU A 16 0.10 -2.79 -2.90
C LEU A 16 0.07 -1.90 -1.65
N SER A 17 -0.80 -0.89 -1.62
CA SER A 17 -1.02 -0.06 -0.43
C SER A 17 -1.59 -0.86 0.74
N LEU A 18 -2.55 -1.76 0.48
CA LEU A 18 -3.10 -2.65 1.50
C LEU A 18 -2.05 -3.66 1.99
N THR A 19 -1.22 -4.20 1.11
CA THR A 19 -0.11 -5.07 1.50
C THR A 19 0.89 -4.30 2.37
N ALA A 20 1.29 -3.10 1.98
CA ALA A 20 2.18 -2.24 2.75
C ALA A 20 1.57 -1.89 4.12
N TYR A 21 0.26 -1.68 4.20
CA TYR A 21 -0.45 -1.47 5.46
C TYR A 21 -0.26 -2.65 6.41
N ILE A 22 -0.58 -3.86 5.95
CA ILE A 22 -0.47 -5.08 6.77
C ILE A 22 0.97 -5.31 7.23
N LEU A 23 1.94 -5.17 6.32
CA LEU A 23 3.35 -5.31 6.66
C LEU A 23 3.81 -4.24 7.66
N GLY A 24 3.36 -3.00 7.51
CA GLY A 24 3.66 -1.90 8.44
C GLY A 24 3.20 -2.18 9.86
N LEU A 25 2.10 -2.92 10.06
CA LEU A 25 1.63 -3.28 11.40
C LEU A 25 2.50 -4.32 12.11
N THR A 26 3.32 -5.05 11.35
CA THR A 26 4.31 -6.00 11.90
C THR A 26 5.63 -5.33 12.25
N ASP A 27 5.81 -4.06 11.90
CA ASP A 27 7.02 -3.30 12.19
C ASP A 27 7.15 -3.01 13.69
N SER A 28 8.33 -3.27 14.24
CA SER A 28 8.68 -2.89 15.61
C SER A 28 8.54 -1.39 15.88
N ALA A 29 8.73 -0.53 14.86
CA ALA A 29 8.55 0.91 15.00
C ALA A 29 7.09 1.29 15.30
N PHE A 30 6.12 0.52 14.80
CA PHE A 30 4.70 0.78 15.07
C PHE A 30 4.38 0.63 16.55
N THR A 31 4.81 -0.48 17.17
CA THR A 31 4.51 -0.76 18.59
C THR A 31 5.28 0.16 19.55
N GLN A 32 6.44 0.68 19.11
CA GLN A 32 7.25 1.62 19.90
C GLN A 32 6.73 3.05 19.85
N VAL A 33 6.36 3.56 18.66
CA VAL A 33 5.92 4.96 18.48
C VAL A 33 4.44 5.14 18.82
N TYR A 34 3.62 4.10 18.61
CA TYR A 34 2.20 4.12 18.89
C TYR A 34 1.78 3.00 19.85
N PRO A 35 2.24 3.03 21.12
CA PRO A 35 1.74 2.11 22.12
C PRO A 35 0.23 2.30 22.29
N SER A 36 -0.50 1.20 22.37
CA SER A 36 -1.96 1.21 22.46
C SER A 36 -2.44 0.23 23.51
N GLU A 37 -3.21 0.74 24.46
CA GLU A 37 -3.71 -0.04 25.61
C GLU A 37 -5.03 -0.77 25.31
N ASN A 38 -5.73 -0.37 24.24
CA ASN A 38 -7.00 -0.97 23.85
C ASN A 38 -7.16 -1.05 22.32
N ARG A 39 -8.09 -1.89 21.87
CA ARG A 39 -8.30 -2.18 20.42
C ARG A 39 -8.72 -0.95 19.62
N PHE A 40 -9.48 -0.02 20.22
CA PHE A 40 -9.92 1.18 19.53
C PHE A 40 -8.75 2.15 19.27
N SER A 41 -7.92 2.37 20.29
CA SER A 41 -6.68 3.14 20.16
C SER A 41 -5.72 2.48 19.17
N TYR A 42 -5.63 1.14 19.16
CA TYR A 42 -4.80 0.41 18.20
C TYR A 42 -5.23 0.70 16.75
N LEU A 43 -6.53 0.70 16.45
CA LEU A 43 -7.04 0.99 15.11
C LEU A 43 -6.76 2.44 14.67
N ILE A 44 -6.88 3.42 15.57
CA ILE A 44 -6.57 4.81 15.24
C ILE A 44 -5.07 4.97 15.01
N SER A 45 -4.26 4.39 15.90
CA SER A 45 -2.81 4.39 15.79
C SER A 45 -2.31 3.70 14.52
N SER A 46 -2.91 2.57 14.14
CA SER A 46 -2.54 1.81 12.95
C SER A 46 -2.74 2.63 11.68
N VAL A 47 -3.89 3.33 11.58
CA VAL A 47 -4.17 4.23 10.45
C VAL A 47 -3.22 5.43 10.45
N LYS A 48 -2.95 6.04 11.62
CA LYS A 48 -1.99 7.15 11.72
C LYS A 48 -0.59 6.74 11.28
N TYR A 49 -0.08 5.62 11.78
CA TYR A 49 1.23 5.10 11.41
C TYR A 49 1.32 4.82 9.91
N PHE A 50 0.27 4.22 9.34
CA PHE A 50 0.23 3.96 7.92
C PHE A 50 0.27 5.25 7.09
N VAL A 51 -0.62 6.20 7.37
CA VAL A 51 -0.75 7.41 6.56
C VAL A 51 0.46 8.33 6.70
N LEU A 52 1.02 8.45 7.91
CA LEU A 52 2.09 9.40 8.20
C LEU A 52 3.48 8.82 7.95
N TRP A 53 3.65 7.50 7.97
CA TRP A 53 4.97 6.88 7.98
C TRP A 53 5.13 5.84 6.86
N VAL A 54 4.32 4.78 6.89
CA VAL A 54 4.45 3.67 5.93
C VAL A 54 4.16 4.15 4.51
N LEU A 55 3.04 4.85 4.30
CA LEU A 55 2.61 5.27 2.97
C LEU A 55 3.64 6.21 2.31
N PRO A 56 4.13 7.29 2.95
CA PRO A 56 5.17 8.13 2.36
C PRO A 56 6.48 7.39 2.07
N TYR A 57 6.93 6.54 2.99
CA TYR A 57 8.19 5.81 2.85
C TYR A 57 8.12 4.74 1.74
N TRP A 58 7.01 3.99 1.68
CA TRP A 58 6.79 2.92 0.70
C TRP A 58 6.20 3.41 -0.63
N TRP A 59 5.79 4.68 -0.73
CA TRP A 59 5.16 5.24 -1.93
C TRP A 59 5.95 5.00 -3.22
N PRO A 60 7.29 5.17 -3.25
CA PRO A 60 8.06 4.89 -4.47
C PRO A 60 7.96 3.42 -4.90
N ILE A 61 8.04 2.50 -3.94
CA ILE A 61 7.95 1.05 -4.19
C ILE A 61 6.54 0.69 -4.68
N ILE A 62 5.50 1.22 -4.04
CA ILE A 62 4.10 1.02 -4.45
C ILE A 62 3.88 1.54 -5.88
N THR A 63 4.39 2.73 -6.18
CA THR A 63 4.19 3.37 -7.49
C THR A 63 4.94 2.60 -8.58
N VAL A 64 6.23 2.30 -8.38
CA VAL A 64 7.04 1.54 -9.35
C VAL A 64 6.48 0.13 -9.54
N GLY A 65 6.14 -0.55 -8.45
CA GLY A 65 5.51 -1.87 -8.51
C GLY A 65 4.19 -1.86 -9.28
N ALA A 66 3.32 -0.87 -9.03
CA ALA A 66 2.06 -0.73 -9.75
C ALA A 66 2.26 -0.45 -11.25
N VAL A 67 3.24 0.37 -11.61
CA VAL A 67 3.60 0.62 -13.02
C VAL A 67 4.07 -0.67 -13.68
N LEU A 68 4.99 -1.41 -13.06
CA LEU A 68 5.52 -2.67 -13.59
C LEU A 68 4.43 -3.72 -13.78
N LEU A 69 3.57 -3.93 -12.77
CA LEU A 69 2.47 -4.88 -12.86
C LEU A 69 1.46 -4.50 -13.95
N THR A 70 1.18 -3.20 -14.08
CA THR A 70 0.27 -2.71 -15.13
C THR A 70 0.89 -2.86 -16.52
N PHE A 71 2.20 -2.63 -16.63
CA PHE A 71 2.94 -2.85 -17.87
C PHE A 71 2.92 -4.33 -18.26
N LEU A 72 3.18 -5.25 -17.32
CA LEU A 72 3.08 -6.69 -17.54
C LEU A 72 1.68 -7.09 -18.01
N TYR A 73 0.63 -6.60 -17.35
CA TYR A 73 -0.75 -6.83 -17.78
C TYR A 73 -0.99 -6.35 -19.22
N ALA A 74 -0.46 -5.18 -19.58
CA ALA A 74 -0.62 -4.63 -20.92
C ALA A 74 0.11 -5.47 -21.99
N VAL A 75 1.32 -5.96 -21.68
CA VAL A 75 2.10 -6.84 -22.58
C VAL A 75 1.39 -8.18 -22.77
N ILE A 76 0.99 -8.84 -21.68
CA ILE A 76 0.33 -10.14 -21.72
C ILE A 76 -1.01 -10.07 -22.48
N ARG A 77 -1.78 -9.00 -22.29
CA ARG A 77 -3.06 -8.82 -23.00
C ARG A 77 -2.90 -8.56 -24.50
N LYS A 78 -1.74 -8.07 -24.93
CA LYS A 78 -1.46 -7.74 -26.33
C LYS A 78 -1.00 -8.96 -27.14
N ASN A 79 -0.36 -9.93 -26.47
CA ASN A 79 -0.08 -11.26 -27.02
C ASN A 79 -1.32 -12.15 -26.98
#